data_AF-A0A1B1T9X4-F1
#
_entry.id   AF-A0A1B1T9X4-F1
#
_cell.length_a   1.000
_cell.length_b   1.000
_cell.length_c   1.000
_cell.angle_alpha   90.00
_cell.angle_beta   90.00
_cell.angle_gamma   90.00
#
_symmetry.space_group_name_H-M   'P 1'
#
loop_
_entity.id
_entity.type
_entity.pdbx_description
1 polymer ?
#
loop_
_entity_poly.entity_id
_entity_poly.type
_entity_poly.pdbx_seq_one_letter_code
_entity_poly.pdbx_strand_id
1 'polypeptide(L)'
;MMVTSEIGIRRVTNTRLIDHDGVVKYGNFLLHEDGSFSQSNGDEDVIEVIDGSMRLITRSFQNWHTHLPMVLNRGMGEGLPLMEWLEKSIFPVEKFLTPEFVEIGTRAAAAELISTGTTFACDMYFHTEVIGETLAKTGLRAELCGPITDGLTPNFKPGSGDALKHMRNLIKQGSSRPDRISYFAVKKLLEKPQKFRKKLIVN
;
A
#
# COMPACT_ATOMS: atom_id res chain seq x y z
N MET A 1 -18.37 -12.75 -10.54
CA MET A 1 -18.64 -13.72 -9.45
C MET A 1 -18.28 -13.02 -8.16
N MET A 2 -19.26 -12.51 -7.40
CA MET A 2 -18.99 -11.97 -6.07
C MET A 2 -18.61 -13.16 -5.19
N VAL A 3 -17.33 -13.27 -4.81
CA VAL A 3 -16.94 -14.15 -3.72
C VAL A 3 -17.53 -13.53 -2.48
N THR A 4 -18.68 -14.01 -2.03
CA THR A 4 -19.16 -13.77 -0.68
C THR A 4 -18.14 -14.47 0.23
N SER A 5 -17.15 -13.72 0.73
CA SER A 5 -16.30 -14.25 1.79
C SER A 5 -17.22 -14.53 2.96
N GLU A 6 -17.38 -15.79 3.34
CA GLU A 6 -18.04 -16.11 4.59
C GLU A 6 -17.20 -15.52 5.72
N ILE A 7 -17.78 -14.51 6.35
CA ILE A 7 -17.24 -13.77 7.49
C ILE A 7 -17.48 -14.66 8.72
N GLY A 8 -16.42 -14.95 9.48
CA GLY A 8 -16.52 -15.82 10.65
C GLY A 8 -15.15 -16.32 11.14
N ILE A 9 -15.16 -16.90 12.34
CA ILE A 9 -13.98 -17.41 13.04
C ILE A 9 -13.44 -18.65 12.34
N ARG A 10 -12.13 -18.69 12.10
CA ARG A 10 -11.43 -19.83 11.50
C ARG A 10 -10.48 -20.46 12.51
N ARG A 11 -10.49 -21.79 12.61
CA ARG A 11 -9.52 -22.54 13.42
C ARG A 11 -8.35 -22.95 12.54
N VAL A 12 -7.13 -22.67 12.97
CA VAL A 12 -5.91 -23.22 12.37
C VAL A 12 -5.27 -24.20 13.35
N THR A 13 -5.07 -25.45 12.95
CA THR A 13 -4.56 -26.52 13.81
C THR A 13 -3.07 -26.77 13.60
N ASN A 14 -2.39 -27.30 14.62
CA ASN A 14 -1.00 -27.80 14.54
C ASN A 14 0.01 -26.83 13.92
N THR A 15 -0.13 -25.54 14.19
CA THR A 15 0.67 -24.50 13.54
C THR A 15 1.60 -23.78 14.51
N ARG A 16 2.53 -23.03 13.94
CA ARG A 16 3.30 -22.01 14.67
C ARG A 16 2.67 -20.65 14.41
N LEU A 17 2.53 -19.85 15.46
CA LEU A 17 2.11 -18.47 15.40
C LEU A 17 3.23 -17.58 15.93
N ILE A 18 3.61 -16.57 15.17
CA ILE A 18 4.49 -15.48 15.61
C ILE A 18 3.61 -14.28 15.96
N ASP A 19 3.60 -13.91 17.23
CA ASP A 19 2.80 -12.78 17.71
C ASP A 19 3.49 -11.42 17.48
N HIS A 20 2.88 -10.35 17.99
CA HIS A 20 3.37 -8.98 17.83
C HIS A 20 4.79 -8.79 18.39
N ASP A 21 5.14 -9.51 19.45
CA ASP A 21 6.42 -9.40 20.14
C ASP A 21 7.46 -10.37 19.56
N GLY A 22 7.12 -11.06 18.47
CA GLY A 22 7.98 -12.06 17.84
C GLY A 22 8.04 -13.38 18.59
N VAL A 23 7.16 -13.60 19.58
CA VAL A 23 7.14 -14.84 20.35
C VAL A 23 6.48 -15.94 19.54
N VAL A 24 7.16 -17.08 19.44
CA VAL A 24 6.66 -18.26 18.74
C VAL A 24 5.79 -19.08 19.68
N LYS A 25 4.53 -19.32 19.30
CA LYS A 25 3.58 -20.19 19.98
C LYS A 25 3.26 -21.38 19.08
N TYR A 26 3.14 -22.57 19.65
CA TYR A 26 2.73 -23.78 18.93
C TYR A 26 1.38 -24.27 19.45
N GLY A 27 0.47 -24.64 18.55
CA GLY A 27 -0.82 -25.20 18.93
C GLY A 27 -1.93 -24.96 17.91
N ASN A 28 -3.16 -24.94 18.41
CA ASN A 28 -4.37 -24.64 17.65
C ASN A 28 -4.82 -23.22 18.01
N PHE A 29 -5.15 -22.42 17.00
CA PHE A 29 -5.52 -21.03 17.18
C PHE A 29 -6.83 -20.71 16.46
N LEU A 30 -7.63 -19.83 17.05
CA LEU A 30 -8.75 -19.17 16.38
C LEU A 30 -8.26 -17.84 15.82
N LEU A 31 -8.63 -17.55 14.57
CA LEU A 31 -8.42 -16.26 13.92
C LEU A 31 -9.75 -15.51 13.86
N HIS A 32 -9.77 -14.32 14.45
CA HIS A 32 -10.93 -13.45 14.54
C HIS A 32 -10.95 -12.42 13.40
N GLU A 33 -12.13 -11.87 13.11
CA GLU A 33 -12.34 -10.93 12.01
C GLU A 33 -11.59 -9.60 12.19
N ASP A 34 -11.37 -9.17 13.42
CA ASP A 34 -10.61 -7.98 13.77
C ASP A 34 -9.08 -8.18 13.65
N GLY A 35 -8.64 -9.38 13.26
CA GLY A 35 -7.24 -9.76 13.12
C GLY A 35 -6.55 -10.13 14.44
N SER A 36 -7.31 -10.26 15.54
CA SER A 36 -6.84 -10.86 16.78
C SER A 36 -6.85 -12.40 16.68
N PHE A 37 -6.23 -13.06 17.67
CA PHE A 37 -6.22 -14.52 17.76
C PHE A 37 -6.41 -14.97 19.21
N SER A 38 -6.90 -16.19 19.40
CA SER A 38 -6.95 -16.87 20.69
C SER A 38 -6.54 -18.34 20.56
N GLN A 39 -6.17 -18.97 21.66
CA GLN A 39 -5.92 -20.41 21.66
C GLN A 39 -7.24 -21.17 21.51
N SER A 40 -7.25 -22.25 20.72
CA SER A 40 -8.42 -23.10 20.54
C SER A 40 -8.36 -24.32 21.47
N ASN A 41 -9.48 -24.62 22.13
CA ASN A 41 -9.69 -25.83 22.92
C ASN A 41 -10.27 -27.01 22.08
N GLY A 42 -10.76 -26.74 20.87
CA GLY A 42 -11.28 -27.73 19.93
C GLY A 42 -12.80 -27.86 19.86
N ASP A 43 -13.57 -27.20 20.73
CA ASP A 43 -15.05 -27.29 20.79
C ASP A 43 -15.77 -26.04 20.25
N GLU A 44 -15.02 -25.01 19.85
CA GLU A 44 -15.60 -23.77 19.32
C GLU A 44 -16.30 -23.97 17.97
N ASP A 45 -17.40 -23.22 17.78
CA ASP A 45 -18.11 -23.12 16.50
C ASP A 45 -17.31 -22.23 15.53
N VAL A 46 -16.83 -22.83 14.45
CA VAL A 46 -15.96 -22.19 13.45
C VAL A 46 -16.47 -22.45 12.05
N ILE A 47 -16.34 -21.47 11.17
CA ILE A 47 -16.79 -21.60 9.78
C ILE A 47 -15.83 -22.46 8.94
N GLU A 48 -14.59 -22.62 9.41
CA GLU A 48 -13.56 -23.37 8.70
C GLU A 48 -12.47 -23.88 9.67
N VAL A 49 -11.98 -25.09 9.39
CA VAL A 49 -10.80 -25.66 10.04
C VAL A 49 -9.68 -25.83 9.01
N ILE A 50 -8.55 -25.17 9.25
CA ILE A 50 -7.37 -25.13 8.37
C ILE A 50 -6.26 -25.95 9.01
N ASP A 51 -5.75 -26.97 8.30
CA ASP A 51 -4.54 -27.67 8.74
C ASP A 51 -3.31 -26.77 8.62
N GLY A 52 -2.72 -26.40 9.74
CA GLY A 52 -1.56 -25.52 9.80
C GLY A 52 -0.23 -26.24 9.99
N SER A 53 -0.18 -27.57 9.91
CA SER A 53 1.03 -28.39 10.08
C SER A 53 2.23 -27.95 9.22
N MET A 54 1.95 -27.45 8.01
CA MET A 54 2.94 -26.93 7.05
C MET A 54 2.79 -25.42 6.81
N ARG A 55 2.13 -24.71 7.73
CA ARG A 55 1.84 -23.28 7.62
C ARG A 55 2.35 -22.53 8.84
N LEU A 56 2.60 -21.25 8.65
CA LEU A 56 2.99 -20.31 9.70
C LEU A 56 1.96 -19.19 9.74
N ILE A 57 1.46 -18.87 10.94
CA ILE A 57 0.68 -17.67 11.17
C ILE A 57 1.63 -16.56 11.61
N THR A 58 1.51 -15.41 10.97
CA THR A 58 2.23 -14.19 11.32
C THR A 58 1.35 -12.98 11.06
N ARG A 59 1.75 -11.82 11.57
CA ARG A 59 1.14 -10.55 11.17
C ARG A 59 1.39 -10.31 9.69
N SER A 60 0.42 -9.70 9.02
CA SER A 60 0.60 -9.26 7.64
C SER A 60 1.74 -8.24 7.53
N PHE A 61 2.42 -8.23 6.40
CA PHE A 61 3.41 -7.22 6.10
C PHE A 61 2.77 -5.87 5.77
N GLN A 62 3.51 -4.80 6.05
CA GLN A 62 3.13 -3.42 5.76
C GLN A 62 4.22 -2.78 4.93
N ASN A 63 3.88 -2.33 3.72
CA ASN A 63 4.82 -1.62 2.86
C ASN A 63 4.67 -0.11 3.09
N TRP A 64 5.59 0.48 3.84
CA TRP A 64 5.55 1.91 4.22
C TRP A 64 6.09 2.87 3.16
N HIS A 65 6.57 2.37 2.03
CA HIS A 65 7.02 3.23 0.94
C HIS A 65 7.00 2.49 -0.40
N THR A 66 6.17 2.95 -1.33
CA THR A 66 6.09 2.39 -2.66
C THR A 66 5.69 3.40 -3.73
N HIS A 67 5.81 2.97 -4.98
CA HIS A 67 5.38 3.63 -6.20
C HIS A 67 4.67 2.56 -7.05
N LEU A 68 3.42 2.22 -6.69
CA LEU A 68 2.73 1.01 -7.13
C LEU A 68 2.73 0.84 -8.66
N PRO A 69 2.42 1.87 -9.48
CA PRO A 69 2.40 1.69 -10.93
C PRO A 69 3.77 1.41 -11.54
N MET A 70 4.87 1.72 -10.84
CA MET A 70 6.22 1.43 -11.31
C MET A 70 6.52 -0.07 -11.39
N VAL A 71 5.61 -0.95 -10.93
CA VAL A 71 5.70 -2.38 -11.24
C VAL A 71 5.82 -2.65 -12.75
N LEU A 72 5.25 -1.77 -13.58
CA LEU A 72 5.38 -1.83 -15.05
C LEU A 72 6.78 -1.49 -15.56
N ASN A 73 7.60 -0.82 -14.73
CA ASN A 73 8.98 -0.45 -15.02
C ASN A 73 10.00 -1.47 -14.45
N ARG A 74 9.54 -2.65 -14.00
CA ARG A 74 10.40 -3.66 -13.38
C ARG A 74 11.55 -4.04 -14.32
N GLY A 75 12.77 -3.98 -13.81
CA GLY A 75 13.99 -4.28 -14.58
C GLY A 75 14.48 -3.15 -15.49
N MET A 76 13.80 -2.00 -15.52
CA MET A 76 14.19 -0.89 -16.38
C MET A 76 15.32 -0.06 -15.78
N GLY A 77 16.43 0.04 -16.52
CA GLY A 77 17.58 0.86 -16.12
C GLY A 77 18.39 0.30 -14.94
N GLU A 78 18.35 -1.03 -14.74
CA GLU A 78 19.15 -1.69 -13.71
C GLU A 78 20.65 -1.36 -13.86
N GLY A 79 21.33 -1.19 -12.72
CA GLY A 79 22.77 -0.89 -12.68
C GLY A 79 23.15 0.58 -12.90
N LEU A 80 22.20 1.47 -13.20
CA LEU A 80 22.46 2.91 -13.32
C LEU A 80 22.52 3.61 -11.94
N PRO A 81 23.38 4.62 -11.75
CA PRO A 81 23.28 5.52 -10.60
C PRO A 81 21.92 6.23 -10.54
N LEU A 82 21.43 6.56 -9.35
CA LEU A 82 20.09 7.10 -9.13
C LEU A 82 19.69 8.21 -10.11
N MET A 83 20.52 9.24 -10.27
CA MET A 83 20.19 10.36 -11.16
C MET A 83 20.14 9.95 -12.63
N GLU A 84 21.05 9.07 -13.05
CA GLU A 84 21.04 8.56 -14.42
C GLU A 84 19.84 7.65 -14.67
N TRP A 85 19.47 6.82 -13.70
CA TRP A 85 18.26 6.00 -13.76
C TRP A 85 17.01 6.87 -13.88
N LEU A 86 16.88 7.91 -13.06
CA LEU A 86 15.77 8.85 -13.12
C LEU A 86 15.71 9.57 -14.48
N GLU A 87 16.80 10.19 -14.91
CA GLU A 87 16.81 11.06 -16.09
C GLU A 87 16.77 10.29 -17.40
N LYS A 88 17.44 9.14 -17.48
CA LYS A 88 17.55 8.36 -18.73
C LYS A 88 16.48 7.28 -18.87
N SER A 89 15.92 6.79 -17.76
CA SER A 89 14.96 5.67 -17.79
C SER A 89 13.58 6.11 -17.32
N ILE A 90 13.45 6.57 -16.07
CA ILE A 90 12.14 6.79 -15.44
C ILE A 90 11.40 8.01 -15.97
N PHE A 91 11.98 9.21 -15.89
CA PHE A 91 11.31 10.43 -16.32
C PHE A 91 10.91 10.43 -17.80
N PRO A 92 11.68 9.85 -18.75
CA PRO A 92 11.23 9.70 -20.12
C PRO A 92 9.95 8.89 -20.27
N VAL A 93 9.81 7.80 -19.52
CA VAL A 93 8.61 6.94 -19.54
C VAL A 93 7.44 7.61 -18.84
N GLU A 94 7.67 8.22 -17.68
CA GLU A 94 6.61 8.88 -16.89
C GLU A 94 5.95 10.07 -17.61
N LYS A 95 6.63 10.69 -18.59
CA LYS A 95 6.02 11.71 -19.47
C LYS A 95 4.82 11.22 -20.27
N PHE A 96 4.77 9.91 -20.54
CA PHE A 96 3.68 9.26 -21.28
C PHE A 96 2.74 8.47 -20.36
N LEU A 97 2.88 8.65 -19.05
CA LEU A 97 2.03 7.99 -18.07
C LEU A 97 0.58 8.46 -18.25
N THR A 98 -0.32 7.49 -18.38
CA THR A 98 -1.76 7.74 -18.48
C THR A 98 -2.47 7.20 -17.24
N PRO A 99 -3.68 7.67 -16.92
CA PRO A 99 -4.54 7.06 -15.90
C PRO A 99 -4.72 5.54 -16.09
N GLU A 100 -4.81 5.07 -17.33
CA GLU A 100 -4.95 3.64 -17.65
C GLU A 100 -3.70 2.84 -17.25
N PHE A 101 -2.50 3.33 -17.56
CA PHE A 101 -1.26 2.68 -17.11
C PHE A 101 -1.16 2.67 -15.59
N VAL A 102 -1.59 3.74 -14.92
CA VAL A 102 -1.64 3.81 -13.45
C VAL A 102 -2.59 2.75 -12.90
N GLU A 103 -3.81 2.63 -13.42
CA GLU A 103 -4.76 1.59 -13.00
C GLU A 103 -4.17 0.19 -13.18
N ILE A 104 -3.65 -0.14 -14.37
CA ILE A 104 -3.10 -1.45 -14.69
C ILE A 104 -1.93 -1.78 -13.76
N GLY A 105 -0.99 -0.84 -13.61
CA GLY A 105 0.17 -0.99 -12.73
C GLY A 105 -0.24 -1.16 -11.27
N THR A 106 -1.16 -0.34 -10.76
CA THR A 106 -1.68 -0.48 -9.39
C THR A 106 -2.36 -1.82 -9.18
N ARG A 107 -3.14 -2.33 -10.14
CA ARG A 107 -3.76 -3.67 -10.03
C ARG A 107 -2.72 -4.78 -9.97
N ALA A 108 -1.69 -4.71 -10.81
CA ALA A 108 -0.60 -5.69 -10.81
C ALA A 108 0.17 -5.66 -9.48
N ALA A 109 0.52 -4.47 -9.00
CA ALA A 109 1.20 -4.30 -7.72
C ALA A 109 0.33 -4.79 -6.54
N ALA A 110 -0.98 -4.52 -6.57
CA ALA A 110 -1.90 -5.00 -5.54
C ALA A 110 -1.96 -6.53 -5.48
N ALA A 111 -2.01 -7.21 -6.64
CA ALA A 111 -1.97 -8.66 -6.70
C ALA A 111 -0.67 -9.22 -6.12
N GLU A 112 0.47 -8.60 -6.45
CA GLU A 112 1.78 -8.99 -5.91
C GLU A 112 1.86 -8.81 -4.39
N LEU A 113 1.43 -7.65 -3.88
CA LEU A 113 1.40 -7.38 -2.43
C LEU A 113 0.54 -8.38 -1.68
N ILE A 114 -0.67 -8.67 -2.17
CA ILE A 114 -1.57 -9.65 -1.54
C ILE A 114 -0.93 -11.04 -1.56
N SER A 115 -0.38 -11.46 -2.70
CA SER A 115 0.23 -12.79 -2.85
C SER A 115 1.44 -13.01 -1.95
N THR A 116 2.09 -11.94 -1.52
CA THR A 116 3.27 -11.95 -0.65
C THR A 116 2.93 -11.66 0.83
N GLY A 117 1.64 -11.61 1.19
CA GLY A 117 1.20 -11.40 2.57
C GLY A 117 1.24 -9.95 3.05
N THR A 118 1.40 -8.99 2.12
CA THR A 118 1.27 -7.56 2.42
C THR A 118 -0.20 -7.15 2.36
N THR A 119 -0.66 -6.43 3.40
CA THR A 119 -2.05 -5.94 3.46
C THR A 119 -2.16 -4.41 3.53
N PHE A 120 -1.01 -3.70 3.56
CA PHE A 120 -0.95 -2.24 3.61
C PHE A 120 0.12 -1.70 2.66
N ALA A 121 -0.19 -0.58 1.98
CA ALA A 121 0.76 0.17 1.15
C ALA A 121 0.68 1.69 1.41
N CYS A 122 1.82 2.31 1.68
CA CYS A 122 1.98 3.77 1.67
C CYS A 122 2.61 4.18 0.34
N ASP A 123 1.80 4.74 -0.56
CA ASP A 123 2.17 5.02 -1.93
C ASP A 123 2.32 6.51 -2.19
N MET A 124 3.34 6.85 -3.00
CA MET A 124 3.51 8.19 -3.53
C MET A 124 3.59 8.14 -5.06
N TYR A 125 2.53 8.46 -5.78
CA TYR A 125 2.60 8.45 -7.25
C TYR A 125 1.59 9.37 -7.93
N PHE A 126 1.78 9.58 -9.23
CA PHE A 126 0.89 10.41 -10.06
C PHE A 126 -0.49 9.77 -10.22
N HIS A 127 -1.49 10.58 -10.59
CA HIS A 127 -2.89 10.14 -10.69
C HIS A 127 -3.38 9.43 -9.41
N THR A 128 -3.08 10.01 -8.25
CA THR A 128 -3.32 9.43 -6.92
C THR A 128 -4.79 9.01 -6.72
N GLU A 129 -5.73 9.73 -7.32
CA GLU A 129 -7.16 9.39 -7.34
C GLU A 129 -7.44 8.05 -8.02
N VAL A 130 -6.74 7.75 -9.11
CA VAL A 130 -6.87 6.49 -9.85
C VAL A 130 -6.34 5.34 -9.00
N ILE A 131 -5.22 5.55 -8.32
CA ILE A 131 -4.64 4.56 -7.40
C ILE A 131 -5.62 4.26 -6.27
N GLY A 132 -6.21 5.30 -5.66
CA GLY A 132 -7.20 5.17 -4.61
C GLY A 132 -8.44 4.38 -5.05
N GLU A 133 -9.05 4.74 -6.17
CA GLU A 133 -10.23 4.02 -6.70
C GLU A 133 -9.90 2.58 -7.15
N THR A 134 -8.66 2.35 -7.58
CA THR A 134 -8.19 1.01 -7.94
C THR A 134 -8.04 0.14 -6.70
N LEU A 135 -7.35 0.64 -5.66
CA LEU A 135 -7.16 -0.09 -4.40
C LEU A 135 -8.48 -0.28 -3.65
N ALA A 136 -9.45 0.62 -3.79
CA ALA A 136 -10.78 0.52 -3.16
C ALA A 136 -11.52 -0.75 -3.57
N LYS A 137 -11.23 -1.28 -4.77
CA LYS A 137 -11.76 -2.53 -5.32
C LYS A 137 -11.01 -3.77 -4.84
N THR A 138 -9.99 -3.62 -4.01
CA THR A 138 -9.15 -4.70 -3.47
C THR A 138 -9.38 -4.88 -1.95
N GLY A 139 -8.61 -5.79 -1.33
CA GLY A 139 -8.55 -5.97 0.12
C GLY A 139 -7.44 -5.16 0.82
N LEU A 140 -6.65 -4.38 0.09
CA LEU A 140 -5.53 -3.62 0.66
C LEU A 140 -6.00 -2.39 1.44
N ARG A 141 -5.23 -2.03 2.46
CA ARG A 141 -5.26 -0.72 3.11
C ARG A 141 -4.17 0.16 2.50
N ALA A 142 -4.38 1.48 2.43
CA ALA A 142 -3.40 2.37 1.88
C ALA A 142 -3.43 3.80 2.43
N GLU A 143 -2.24 4.37 2.56
CA GLU A 143 -2.00 5.80 2.72
C GLU A 143 -1.46 6.34 1.40
N LEU A 144 -2.17 7.28 0.78
CA LEU A 144 -1.87 7.71 -0.58
C LEU A 144 -1.51 9.20 -0.64
N CYS A 145 -0.41 9.52 -1.31
CA CYS A 145 -0.05 10.89 -1.63
C CYS A 145 0.40 11.06 -3.07
N GLY A 146 0.19 12.25 -3.62
CA GLY A 146 0.75 12.64 -4.92
C GLY A 146 2.08 13.38 -4.74
N PRO A 147 3.05 13.22 -5.66
CA PRO A 147 4.24 14.06 -5.69
C PRO A 147 3.86 15.55 -5.81
N ILE A 148 4.30 16.37 -4.85
CA ILE A 148 4.18 17.82 -4.92
C ILE A 148 5.52 18.37 -5.42
N THR A 149 5.67 18.43 -6.74
CA THR A 149 6.87 18.93 -7.41
C THR A 149 6.52 19.88 -8.56
N ASP A 150 7.37 20.88 -8.77
CA ASP A 150 7.34 21.74 -9.94
C ASP A 150 8.11 21.06 -11.09
N GLY A 151 7.54 21.04 -12.30
CA GLY A 151 8.30 20.68 -13.51
C GLY A 151 8.24 19.23 -13.96
N LEU A 152 7.91 18.28 -13.07
CA LEU A 152 8.07 16.84 -13.32
C LEU A 152 6.77 16.02 -13.19
N THR A 153 5.64 16.69 -13.00
CA THR A 153 4.32 16.05 -12.87
C THR A 153 3.69 15.88 -14.26
N PRO A 154 3.46 14.65 -14.76
CA PRO A 154 2.80 14.44 -16.05
C PRO A 154 1.34 14.90 -16.05
N ASN A 155 0.72 14.97 -14.86
CA ASN A 155 -0.68 15.34 -14.67
C ASN A 155 -0.92 16.83 -14.33
N PHE A 156 0.12 17.63 -14.10
CA PHE A 156 -0.03 19.07 -13.77
C PHE A 156 1.00 19.95 -14.48
N LYS A 157 0.59 21.18 -14.81
CA LYS A 157 1.53 22.16 -15.38
C LYS A 157 2.57 22.59 -14.33
N PRO A 158 3.86 22.69 -14.68
CA PRO A 158 4.89 23.20 -13.78
C PRO A 158 4.55 24.56 -13.16
N GLY A 159 4.75 24.74 -11.85
CA GLY A 159 4.53 26.02 -11.16
C GLY A 159 3.07 26.43 -10.99
N SER A 160 2.11 25.59 -11.38
CA SER A 160 0.67 25.88 -11.26
C SER A 160 0.15 25.87 -9.81
N GLY A 161 0.83 25.16 -8.91
CA GLY A 161 0.30 24.83 -7.59
C GLY A 161 -0.86 23.82 -7.62
N ASP A 162 -1.23 23.30 -8.80
CA ASP A 162 -2.38 22.41 -8.97
C ASP A 162 -2.18 21.07 -8.25
N ALA A 163 -0.95 20.54 -8.18
CA ALA A 163 -0.67 19.30 -7.46
C ALA A 163 -1.05 19.38 -5.97
N LEU A 164 -0.70 20.47 -5.29
CA LEU A 164 -1.06 20.68 -3.89
C LEU A 164 -2.56 20.91 -3.71
N LYS A 165 -3.18 21.66 -4.62
CA LYS A 165 -4.64 21.89 -4.61
C LYS A 165 -5.40 20.58 -4.82
N HIS A 166 -4.95 19.75 -5.75
CA HIS A 166 -5.49 18.42 -6.03
C HIS A 166 -5.42 17.53 -4.79
N MET A 167 -4.26 17.42 -4.17
CA MET A 167 -4.12 16.63 -2.94
C MET A 167 -5.00 17.15 -1.81
N ARG A 168 -5.12 18.47 -1.62
CA ARG A 168 -6.06 19.04 -0.64
C ARG A 168 -7.51 18.67 -0.92
N ASN A 169 -7.89 18.63 -2.20
CA ASN A 169 -9.24 18.21 -2.59
C ASN A 169 -9.47 16.73 -2.28
N LEU A 170 -8.52 15.85 -2.59
CA LEU A 170 -8.61 14.42 -2.26
C LEU A 170 -8.70 14.19 -0.75
N ILE A 171 -7.89 14.89 0.05
CA ILE A 171 -7.94 14.82 1.52
C ILE A 171 -9.32 15.26 2.03
N LYS A 172 -9.88 16.34 1.46
CA LYS A 172 -11.19 16.86 1.87
C LYS A 172 -12.35 15.95 1.44
N GLN A 173 -12.26 15.35 0.25
CA GLN A 173 -13.30 14.48 -0.30
C GLN A 173 -13.28 13.09 0.33
N GLY A 174 -12.10 12.58 0.67
CA GLY A 174 -11.92 11.22 1.16
C GLY A 174 -11.98 10.18 0.03
N SER A 175 -11.69 8.93 0.37
CA SER A 175 -11.80 7.78 -0.54
C SER A 175 -13.23 7.24 -0.58
N SER A 176 -13.58 6.52 -1.65
CA SER A 176 -14.77 5.65 -1.70
C SER A 176 -14.73 4.51 -0.66
N ARG A 177 -13.57 4.21 -0.06
CA ARG A 177 -13.37 3.23 1.03
C ARG A 177 -12.56 3.84 2.20
N PRO A 178 -13.14 4.78 2.97
CA PRO A 178 -12.40 5.55 3.98
C PRO A 178 -11.94 4.73 5.19
N ASP A 179 -12.49 3.54 5.39
CA ASP A 179 -12.06 2.56 6.39
C ASP A 179 -10.71 1.89 6.05
N ARG A 180 -10.28 1.96 4.80
CA ARG A 180 -9.05 1.33 4.31
C ARG A 180 -8.11 2.26 3.57
N ILE A 181 -8.62 3.33 2.96
CA ILE A 181 -7.86 4.20 2.07
C ILE A 181 -7.99 5.64 2.52
N SER A 182 -6.83 6.24 2.79
CA SER A 182 -6.67 7.63 3.21
C SER A 182 -5.74 8.35 2.25
N TYR A 183 -5.95 9.67 2.15
CA TYR A 183 -5.07 10.56 1.41
C TYR A 183 -4.34 11.47 2.38
N PHE A 184 -3.07 11.77 2.07
CA PHE A 184 -2.27 12.74 2.81
C PHE A 184 -1.39 13.55 1.86
N ALA A 185 -0.80 14.64 2.36
CA ALA A 185 0.10 15.49 1.57
C ALA A 185 1.47 15.55 2.21
N VAL A 186 2.50 15.21 1.43
CA VAL A 186 3.90 15.39 1.84
C VAL A 186 4.36 16.77 1.38
N LYS A 187 4.58 17.69 2.31
CA LYS A 187 5.27 18.94 1.98
C LYS A 187 6.73 18.62 1.66
N LYS A 188 7.08 18.57 0.37
CA LYS A 188 8.47 18.30 -0.03
C LYS A 188 9.38 19.46 0.39
N LEU A 189 10.45 19.11 1.09
CA LEU A 189 11.57 19.92 1.59
C LEU A 189 12.50 20.49 0.48
N LEU A 190 12.09 20.50 -0.79
CA LEU A 190 12.95 20.92 -1.90
C LEU A 190 13.00 22.45 -2.13
N GLU A 191 12.42 23.24 -1.24
CA GLU A 191 12.72 24.66 -1.16
C GLU A 191 14.02 24.90 -0.35
N LYS A 192 15.14 24.82 -1.07
CA LYS A 192 16.51 25.32 -0.74
C LYS A 192 17.36 24.48 0.26
N PRO A 193 18.63 24.17 -0.07
CA PRO A 193 19.52 23.32 0.74
C PRO A 193 19.99 23.87 2.11
N GLN A 194 19.45 24.97 2.65
CA GLN A 194 20.13 25.66 3.78
C GLN A 194 19.32 26.08 5.00
N LYS A 195 17.99 25.86 5.10
CA LYS A 195 17.24 26.46 6.24
C LYS A 195 16.31 25.58 7.07
N PHE A 196 16.11 24.30 6.78
CA PHE A 196 15.20 23.48 7.59
C PHE A 196 15.95 22.46 8.47
N ARG A 197 16.67 22.96 9.49
CA ARG A 197 16.79 22.24 10.76
C ARG A 197 15.67 22.74 11.67
N LYS A 198 14.89 21.82 12.24
CA LYS A 198 13.78 22.00 13.20
C LYS A 198 12.41 22.24 12.57
N LYS A 199 11.72 21.13 12.30
CA LYS A 199 10.32 20.82 12.73
C LYS A 199 9.70 19.82 11.75
N LEU A 200 10.00 18.54 11.97
CA LEU A 200 9.01 17.48 11.77
C LEU A 200 8.65 16.98 13.16
N ILE A 201 7.50 17.40 13.67
CA ILE A 201 6.75 16.67 14.70
C ILE A 201 5.36 16.53 14.10
N VAL A 202 4.97 15.26 13.98
CA VAL A 202 3.65 14.76 13.63
C VAL A 202 2.63 15.37 14.60
N ASN A 203 1.51 15.86 14.07
CA ASN A 203 0.24 15.95 14.79
C ASN A 203 -0.77 15.12 14.01
#